data_AF-A0A7S1B5H7-F1
#
_entry.id   AF-A0A7S1B5H7-F1
#
_cell.length_a   1.000
_cell.length_b   1.000
_cell.length_c   1.000
_cell.angle_alpha   90.00
_cell.angle_beta   90.00
_cell.angle_gamma   90.00
#
_symmetry.space_group_name_H-M   'P 1'
#
loop_
_entity.id
_entity.type
_entity.pdbx_description
1 polymer ?
#
loop_
_entity_poly.entity_id
_entity_poly.type
_entity_poly.pdbx_seq_one_letter_code
_entity_poly.pdbx_strand_id
1 'polypeptide(L)'
;MLGREDYIGVISSCGPVYVRGIRRTAEVLTHFTFVSLDVTLNKEISLAFKQDVNGIKNSDNVKKGSQSANNKKKKTSFFASSKNMIITVQGWGLDMSSMEDGDSLIPRSMDDYDLVISSAFKMMTNSRTGIIQSIEVVPWDTNAQFQQGLNMDSVIMYPNGRFPTFLKQMYFSNNSEHIVKLEQISRFKFNMIQSLSQCMKILWGMPASERCHSFVRHRKYEYTNSDKEDMQVHLRGKNLGVFNLADTYSWQQTGAEQYLISAERLKWLLDGMNEDAHQDFLLQTVTNHHRDWMNYYFGPCLKKLSSSRYGIQGGMLFTSHWMEHDECNKITCLMETAYWDSDKCTLVQPTRTDWITLTQSFCMPEIGGTSEDTYWGTSRNCT
;
A
#
# COMPACT_ATOMS: atom_id res chain seq x y z
N MET A 1 -8.79 17.97 14.25
CA MET A 1 -9.68 16.79 14.25
C MET A 1 -9.94 16.29 15.67
N LEU A 2 -8.90 15.96 16.46
CA LEU A 2 -9.08 15.54 17.86
C LEU A 2 -9.83 16.55 18.75
N GLY A 3 -9.54 17.85 18.63
CA GLY A 3 -10.26 18.89 19.37
C GLY A 3 -11.72 19.13 18.94
N ARG A 4 -12.21 18.42 17.92
CA ARG A 4 -13.62 18.42 17.50
C ARG A 4 -14.32 17.09 17.80
N GLU A 5 -13.65 16.19 18.52
CA GLU A 5 -14.16 14.85 18.87
C GLU A 5 -14.55 14.01 17.64
N ASP A 6 -13.95 14.30 16.49
CA ASP A 6 -14.16 13.57 15.24
C ASP A 6 -13.17 12.41 15.12
N TYR A 7 -13.36 11.42 15.98
CA TYR A 7 -12.47 10.26 16.07
C TYR A 7 -12.58 9.36 14.83
N ILE A 8 -13.78 9.23 14.27
CA ILE A 8 -14.01 8.49 13.03
C ILE A 8 -13.26 9.16 11.87
N GLY A 9 -13.31 10.49 11.75
CA GLY A 9 -12.56 11.22 10.73
C GLY A 9 -11.04 11.05 10.84
N VAL A 10 -10.50 10.94 12.07
CA VAL A 10 -9.08 10.62 12.27
C VAL A 10 -8.78 9.19 11.82
N ILE A 11 -9.58 8.21 12.25
CA ILE A 11 -9.40 6.79 11.88
C ILE A 11 -9.51 6.60 10.37
N SER A 12 -10.45 7.27 9.72
CA SER A 12 -10.65 7.17 8.27
C SER A 12 -9.48 7.80 7.49
N SER A 13 -8.99 8.94 7.98
CA SER A 13 -7.91 9.66 7.31
C SER A 13 -6.53 9.04 7.54
N CYS A 14 -6.28 8.55 8.76
CA CYS A 14 -4.95 8.12 9.21
C CYS A 14 -4.80 6.60 9.38
N GLY A 15 -5.90 5.84 9.29
CA GLY A 15 -5.92 4.41 9.57
C GLY A 15 -6.11 4.08 11.06
N PRO A 16 -6.18 2.78 11.41
CA PRO A 16 -6.49 2.32 12.76
C PRO A 16 -5.25 2.30 13.67
N VAL A 17 -4.09 2.56 13.09
CA VAL A 17 -2.77 2.49 13.70
C VAL A 17 -1.95 3.71 13.31
N TYR A 18 -0.90 3.98 14.07
CA TYR A 18 0.09 5.02 13.75
C TYR A 18 1.51 4.47 13.82
N VAL A 19 2.41 5.14 13.11
CA VAL A 19 3.85 4.84 13.18
C VAL A 19 4.39 5.47 14.47
N ARG A 20 4.71 4.64 15.47
CA ARG A 20 5.31 5.09 16.73
C ARG A 20 6.79 5.39 16.56
N GLY A 21 7.48 4.58 15.77
CA GLY A 21 8.91 4.70 15.58
C GLY A 21 9.35 4.15 14.24
N ILE A 22 10.39 4.75 13.68
CA ILE A 22 11.09 4.24 12.50
C ILE A 22 12.54 4.05 12.92
N ARG A 23 13.02 2.82 12.90
CA ARG A 23 14.44 2.52 13.15
C ARG A 23 15.18 2.58 11.83
N ARG A 24 16.17 3.47 11.76
CA ARG A 24 17.06 3.60 10.62
C ARG A 24 18.47 3.18 11.01
N THR A 25 19.19 2.56 10.09
CA THR A 25 20.63 2.33 10.22
C THR A 25 21.35 2.95 9.04
N ALA A 26 22.48 3.56 9.32
CA ALA A 26 23.41 3.99 8.29
C ALA A 26 24.75 3.31 8.58
N GLU A 27 25.38 2.84 7.52
CA GLU A 27 26.58 2.00 7.63
C GLU A 27 27.63 2.53 6.66
N VAL A 28 28.87 2.59 7.12
CA VAL A 28 30.03 2.91 6.30
C VAL A 28 31.03 1.79 6.50
N LEU A 29 31.35 1.10 5.41
CA LEU A 29 32.37 0.08 5.34
C LEU A 29 33.55 0.63 4.56
N THR A 30 34.76 0.40 5.05
CA THR A 30 35.97 0.69 4.28
C THR A 30 36.81 -0.55 4.13
N HIS A 31 37.23 -0.80 2.90
CA HIS A 31 38.10 -1.88 2.52
C HIS A 31 39.45 -1.32 2.06
N PHE A 32 40.51 -1.76 2.72
CA PHE A 32 41.89 -1.37 2.40
C PHE A 32 42.58 -2.55 1.72
N THR A 33 42.91 -2.38 0.44
CA THR A 33 43.63 -3.38 -0.34
C THR A 33 45.04 -2.88 -0.59
N PHE A 34 46.06 -3.68 -0.32
CA PHE A 34 47.44 -3.35 -0.67
C PHE A 34 48.17 -4.62 -1.11
N VAL A 35 49.16 -4.45 -1.97
CA VAL A 35 50.00 -5.54 -2.48
C VAL A 35 51.44 -5.31 -2.05
N SER A 36 52.02 -6.29 -1.34
CA SER A 36 53.45 -6.34 -1.01
C SER A 36 54.01 -7.71 -1.31
N LEU A 37 55.28 -7.74 -1.73
CA LEU A 37 56.04 -8.98 -1.91
C LEU A 37 56.56 -9.54 -0.56
N ASP A 38 56.48 -8.76 0.53
CA ASP A 38 56.98 -9.13 1.85
C ASP A 38 55.82 -9.47 2.82
N VAL A 39 55.81 -10.72 3.28
CA VAL A 39 54.79 -11.27 4.20
C VAL A 39 54.89 -10.68 5.60
N THR A 40 56.10 -10.36 6.08
CA THR A 40 56.28 -9.70 7.37
C THR A 40 55.79 -8.26 7.32
N LEU A 41 56.09 -7.55 6.24
CA LEU A 41 55.58 -6.20 5.99
C LEU A 41 54.05 -6.18 5.91
N ASN A 42 53.42 -7.20 5.32
CA ASN A 42 51.95 -7.33 5.28
C ASN A 42 51.32 -7.40 6.67
N LYS A 43 51.92 -8.17 7.59
CA LYS A 43 51.42 -8.30 8.97
C LYS A 43 51.61 -7.01 9.75
N GLU A 44 52.76 -6.35 9.58
CA GLU A 44 53.06 -5.07 10.21
C GLU A 44 52.12 -3.96 9.73
N ILE A 45 51.87 -3.86 8.42
CA ILE A 45 50.90 -2.91 7.84
C ILE A 45 49.50 -3.18 8.39
N SER A 46 49.06 -4.43 8.39
CA SER A 46 47.72 -4.78 8.89
C SER A 46 47.53 -4.46 10.38
N LEU A 47 48.57 -4.68 11.18
CA LEU A 47 48.55 -4.42 12.62
C LEU A 47 48.61 -2.92 12.92
N ALA A 48 49.45 -2.17 12.21
CA ALA A 48 49.50 -0.71 12.28
C ALA A 48 48.14 -0.10 11.88
N PHE A 49 47.49 -0.63 10.85
CA PHE A 49 46.17 -0.17 10.40
C PHE A 49 45.09 -0.40 11.47
N LYS A 50 45.05 -1.60 12.06
CA LYS A 50 44.11 -1.93 13.14
C LYS A 50 44.32 -1.03 14.35
N GLN A 51 45.57 -0.73 14.70
CA GLN A 51 45.88 0.18 15.81
C GLN A 51 45.42 1.60 15.51
N ASP A 52 45.59 2.07 14.27
CA ASP A 52 45.23 3.44 13.91
C ASP A 52 43.71 3.65 13.88
N VAL A 53 42.98 2.75 13.23
CA VAL A 53 41.50 2.80 13.17
C VAL A 53 40.89 2.67 14.57
N ASN A 54 41.44 1.82 15.43
CA ASN A 54 40.95 1.69 16.81
C ASN A 54 41.34 2.90 17.68
N GLY A 55 42.43 3.61 17.36
CA GLY A 55 42.85 4.83 18.06
C GLY A 55 41.86 5.98 17.87
N ILE A 56 41.19 6.06 16.71
CA ILE A 56 40.17 7.09 16.41
C ILE A 56 38.97 7.00 17.38
N LYS A 57 38.61 5.80 17.85
CA LYS A 57 37.48 5.60 18.78
C LYS A 57 37.67 6.21 20.17
N ASN A 58 38.89 6.56 20.55
CA ASN A 58 39.22 7.07 21.89
C ASN A 58 39.54 8.57 21.94
N SER A 59 39.45 9.29 20.80
CA SER A 59 39.92 10.68 20.72
C SER A 59 39.00 11.72 21.35
N ASP A 60 37.72 11.42 21.60
CA ASP A 60 36.77 12.44 22.05
C ASP A 60 36.81 12.77 23.55
N ASN A 61 37.58 12.02 24.36
CA ASN A 61 37.73 12.30 25.79
C ASN A 61 39.10 12.86 26.21
N VAL A 62 40.05 13.06 25.30
CA VAL A 62 41.38 13.60 25.66
C VAL A 62 41.38 15.12 25.51
N LYS A 63 40.84 15.79 26.53
CA LYS A 63 41.12 17.21 26.79
C LYS A 63 42.63 17.39 26.91
N LYS A 64 43.19 18.21 26.00
CA LYS A 64 44.34 19.12 26.19
C LYS A 64 45.34 18.69 27.28
N GLY A 65 46.14 17.68 26.98
CA GLY A 65 47.30 17.29 27.78
C GLY A 65 48.48 17.02 26.85
N SER A 66 49.40 17.98 26.80
CA SER A 66 50.65 17.95 26.04
C SER A 66 51.42 16.64 26.26
N GLN A 67 51.57 15.80 25.20
CA GLN A 67 52.67 14.85 24.94
C GLN A 67 52.26 13.82 23.87
N SER A 68 52.09 14.21 22.60
CA SER A 68 52.09 13.25 21.48
C SER A 68 52.45 13.90 20.14
N ALA A 69 53.48 14.74 20.13
CA ALA A 69 54.01 15.32 18.89
C ALA A 69 55.00 14.38 18.16
N ASN A 70 55.57 13.39 18.85
CA ASN A 70 56.59 12.51 18.26
C ASN A 70 56.03 11.28 17.53
N ASN A 71 54.77 10.88 17.75
CA ASN A 71 54.15 9.77 17.02
C ASN A 71 53.45 10.18 15.72
N LYS A 72 53.11 11.46 15.53
CA LYS A 72 52.53 11.95 14.26
C LYS A 72 53.53 11.90 13.09
N LYS A 73 54.83 12.09 13.34
CA LYS A 73 55.86 12.06 12.28
C LYS A 73 56.23 10.66 11.77
N LYS A 74 55.97 9.58 12.53
CA LYS A 74 56.16 8.19 12.07
C LYS A 74 54.99 7.64 11.26
N LYS A 75 53.78 8.20 11.43
CA LYS A 75 52.60 7.81 10.65
C LYS A 75 52.78 8.08 9.16
N THR A 76 53.26 9.27 8.79
CA THR A 76 53.32 9.70 7.38
C THR A 76 54.38 8.96 6.57
N SER A 77 55.48 8.51 7.18
CA SER A 77 56.55 7.78 6.46
C SER A 77 56.18 6.34 6.11
N PHE A 78 55.30 5.69 6.90
CA PHE A 78 54.95 4.27 6.72
C PHE A 78 53.87 4.07 5.64
N PHE A 79 52.94 5.02 5.51
CA PHE A 79 51.92 5.02 4.44
C PHE A 79 52.45 5.56 3.11
N ALA A 80 53.47 6.42 3.13
CA ALA A 80 54.15 6.87 1.90
C ALA A 80 54.86 5.72 1.14
N SER A 81 55.19 4.61 1.82
CA SER A 81 55.83 3.44 1.21
C SER A 81 54.87 2.48 0.48
N SER A 82 53.56 2.51 0.76
CA SER A 82 52.59 1.64 0.08
C SER A 82 52.09 2.29 -1.21
N LYS A 83 52.93 2.35 -2.24
CA LYS A 83 52.59 2.95 -3.55
C LYS A 83 51.36 2.34 -4.25
N ASN A 84 50.83 1.21 -3.75
CA ASN A 84 49.71 0.46 -4.34
C ASN A 84 48.55 0.20 -3.36
N MET A 85 48.30 1.10 -2.39
CA MET A 85 47.11 0.98 -1.53
C MET A 85 45.87 1.49 -2.27
N ILE A 86 44.82 0.67 -2.30
CA ILE A 86 43.49 1.01 -2.81
C ILE A 86 42.55 1.09 -1.61
N ILE A 87 41.86 2.22 -1.46
CA ILE A 87 40.88 2.46 -0.41
C ILE A 87 39.50 2.46 -1.07
N THR A 88 38.66 1.50 -0.70
CA THR A 88 37.28 1.42 -1.18
C THR A 88 36.34 1.73 -0.03
N VAL A 89 35.57 2.81 -0.14
CA VAL A 89 34.53 3.18 0.83
C VAL A 89 33.17 2.79 0.24
N GLN A 90 32.37 2.09 1.02
CA GLN A 90 30.98 1.76 0.72
C GLN A 90 30.10 2.34 1.82
N GLY A 91 29.05 3.04 1.43
CA GLY A 91 28.11 3.67 2.35
C GLY A 91 26.68 3.25 2.05
N TRP A 92 25.91 2.99 3.10
CA TRP A 92 24.50 2.64 3.02
C TRP A 92 23.68 3.58 3.88
N GLY A 93 22.60 4.11 3.32
CA GLY A 93 21.72 5.02 4.04
C GLY A 93 22.36 6.37 4.37
N LEU A 94 23.30 6.86 3.57
CA LEU A 94 23.90 8.19 3.74
C LEU A 94 23.07 9.26 3.03
N ASP A 95 23.03 10.47 3.61
CA ASP A 95 22.32 11.62 3.02
C ASP A 95 23.26 12.47 2.18
N MET A 96 23.26 12.16 0.89
CA MET A 96 24.06 12.86 -0.13
C MET A 96 23.66 14.32 -0.30
N SER A 97 22.47 14.75 0.14
CA SER A 97 22.03 16.15 -0.01
C SER A 97 22.73 17.12 0.93
N SER A 98 23.39 16.60 1.97
CA SER A 98 24.19 17.37 2.92
C SER A 98 25.65 17.58 2.48
N MET A 99 26.04 17.05 1.32
CA MET A 99 27.37 17.26 0.77
C MET A 99 27.48 18.66 0.16
N GLU A 100 28.51 19.41 0.55
CA GLU A 100 28.84 20.67 -0.11
C GLU A 100 29.45 20.36 -1.49
N ASP A 101 29.32 21.31 -2.44
CA ASP A 101 29.89 21.15 -3.79
C ASP A 101 31.40 20.89 -3.70
N GLY A 102 31.80 19.64 -3.98
CA GLY A 102 33.20 19.20 -3.95
C GLY A 102 33.52 18.13 -2.90
N ASP A 103 32.61 17.85 -1.96
CA ASP A 103 32.75 16.68 -1.10
C ASP A 103 32.65 15.41 -1.96
N SER A 104 33.58 14.48 -1.75
CA SER A 104 33.64 13.19 -2.46
C SER A 104 33.79 12.10 -1.42
N LEU A 105 33.01 11.02 -1.51
CA LEU A 105 33.19 9.83 -0.68
C LEU A 105 34.30 8.89 -1.23
N ILE A 106 35.09 9.37 -2.19
CA ILE A 106 36.15 8.61 -2.83
C ILE A 106 37.50 9.13 -2.29
N PRO A 107 38.12 8.42 -1.33
CA PRO A 107 39.43 8.80 -0.81
C PRO A 107 40.52 8.50 -1.84
N ARG A 108 41.45 9.43 -2.06
CA ARG A 108 42.62 9.23 -2.94
C ARG A 108 43.91 9.01 -2.15
N SER A 109 43.91 9.38 -0.87
CA SER A 109 45.02 9.23 0.06
C SER A 109 44.50 8.89 1.46
N MET A 110 45.41 8.58 2.38
CA MET A 110 45.05 8.34 3.78
C MET A 110 44.56 9.63 4.47
N ASP A 111 45.11 10.79 4.09
CA ASP A 111 44.64 12.07 4.61
C ASP A 111 43.22 12.40 4.10
N ASP A 112 42.90 12.04 2.84
CA ASP A 112 41.55 12.16 2.30
C ASP A 112 40.58 11.17 2.96
N TYR A 113 41.06 9.98 3.37
CA TYR A 113 40.23 8.99 4.04
C TYR A 113 39.63 9.51 5.34
N ASP A 114 40.42 10.22 6.16
CA ASP A 114 39.92 10.83 7.40
C ASP A 114 38.83 11.86 7.12
N LEU A 115 38.96 12.64 6.05
CA LEU A 115 37.93 13.60 5.59
C LEU A 115 36.68 12.88 5.10
N VAL A 116 36.83 11.84 4.25
CA VAL A 116 35.73 11.03 3.71
C VAL A 116 34.92 10.40 4.85
N ILE A 117 35.60 9.79 5.82
CA ILE A 117 34.94 9.18 6.97
C ILE A 117 34.27 10.22 7.84
N SER A 118 34.92 11.36 8.12
CA SER A 118 34.28 12.44 8.87
C SER A 118 33.02 12.96 8.17
N SER A 119 33.05 13.14 6.85
CA SER A 119 31.90 13.56 6.06
C SER A 119 30.81 12.49 6.06
N ALA A 120 31.16 11.22 5.87
CA ALA A 120 30.21 10.11 5.97
C ALA A 120 29.55 10.05 7.36
N PHE A 121 30.29 10.25 8.44
CA PHE A 121 29.73 10.35 9.79
C PHE A 121 28.74 11.51 9.93
N LYS A 122 29.07 12.71 9.43
CA LYS A 122 28.13 13.84 9.43
C LYS A 122 26.84 13.47 8.70
N MET A 123 26.94 12.82 7.54
CA MET A 123 25.77 12.37 6.77
C MET A 123 24.90 11.37 7.54
N MET A 124 25.49 10.57 8.43
CA MET A 124 24.76 9.63 9.30
C MET A 124 24.05 10.30 10.49
N THR A 125 24.40 11.54 10.86
CA THR A 125 23.83 12.19 12.06
C THR A 125 22.43 12.75 11.88
N ASN A 126 21.95 12.89 10.63
CA ASN A 126 20.61 13.40 10.37
C ASN A 126 19.55 12.34 10.75
N SER A 127 18.64 12.70 11.66
CA SER A 127 17.55 11.83 12.14
C SER A 127 16.63 11.27 11.04
N ARG A 128 16.63 11.88 9.84
CA ARG A 128 15.83 11.46 8.68
C ARG A 128 16.60 10.53 7.74
N THR A 129 17.88 10.29 8.02
CA THR A 129 18.81 9.55 7.18
C THR A 129 19.00 8.13 7.67
N GLY A 130 19.37 7.23 6.76
CA GLY A 130 19.55 5.81 7.02
C GLY A 130 18.53 4.92 6.30
N ILE A 131 18.92 3.66 6.12
CA ILE A 131 18.04 2.59 5.65
C ILE A 131 17.02 2.28 6.73
N ILE A 132 15.75 2.26 6.36
CA ILE A 132 14.67 1.83 7.26
C ILE A 132 14.82 0.33 7.51
N GLN A 133 15.20 -0.05 8.73
CA GLN A 133 15.34 -1.45 9.16
C GLN A 133 14.03 -2.00 9.70
N SER A 134 13.28 -1.17 10.43
CA SER A 134 11.98 -1.54 10.96
C SER A 134 11.10 -0.31 11.17
N ILE A 135 9.81 -0.53 11.01
CA ILE A 135 8.76 0.44 11.32
C ILE A 135 7.93 -0.18 12.43
N GLU A 136 7.82 0.54 13.54
CA GLU A 136 6.95 0.16 14.64
C GLU A 136 5.60 0.82 14.44
N VAL A 137 4.59 -0.02 14.20
CA VAL A 137 3.21 0.39 14.00
C VAL A 137 2.40 -0.10 15.19
N VAL A 138 1.70 0.81 15.85
CA VAL A 138 0.90 0.49 17.04
C VAL A 138 -0.50 1.11 16.91
N PRO A 139 -1.53 0.55 17.55
CA PRO A 139 -2.87 1.12 17.47
C PRO A 139 -2.97 2.42 18.27
N TRP A 140 -3.88 3.30 17.83
CA TRP A 140 -4.05 4.64 18.39
C TRP A 140 -4.44 4.65 19.87
N ASP A 141 -5.07 3.58 20.34
CA ASP A 141 -5.41 3.36 21.74
C ASP A 141 -4.21 3.27 22.67
N THR A 142 -2.98 3.11 22.14
CA THR A 142 -1.73 3.10 22.93
C THR A 142 -1.02 4.47 22.97
N ASN A 143 -1.48 5.45 22.19
CA ASN A 143 -0.89 6.78 22.15
C ASN A 143 -1.41 7.63 23.32
N ALA A 144 -0.53 8.05 24.23
CA ALA A 144 -0.93 8.83 25.42
C ALA A 144 -1.62 10.17 25.09
N GLN A 145 -1.16 10.89 24.06
CA GLN A 145 -1.80 12.15 23.64
C GLN A 145 -3.18 11.89 23.05
N PHE A 146 -3.33 10.79 22.32
CA PHE A 146 -4.61 10.36 21.77
C PHE A 146 -5.56 9.93 22.89
N GLN A 147 -5.11 9.08 23.82
CA GLN A 147 -5.87 8.67 25.01
C GLN A 147 -6.37 9.87 25.82
N GLN A 148 -5.50 10.87 26.02
CA GLN A 148 -5.86 12.11 26.69
C GLN A 148 -6.92 12.90 25.90
N GLY A 149 -6.77 13.01 24.59
CA GLY A 149 -7.76 13.67 23.71
C GLY A 149 -9.10 12.94 23.58
N LEU A 150 -9.11 11.62 23.82
CA LEU A 150 -10.30 10.79 23.91
C LEU A 150 -10.94 10.83 25.31
N ASN A 151 -10.24 11.39 26.30
CA ASN A 151 -10.58 11.23 27.70
C ASN A 151 -10.77 9.74 28.10
N MET A 152 -9.91 8.84 27.58
CA MET A 152 -10.00 7.39 27.81
C MET A 152 -9.93 7.02 29.30
N ASP A 153 -9.21 7.83 30.08
CA ASP A 153 -9.05 7.68 31.52
C ASP A 153 -10.30 8.09 32.33
N SER A 154 -11.27 8.76 31.70
CA SER A 154 -12.53 9.09 32.37
C SER A 154 -13.23 7.83 32.87
N VAL A 155 -13.73 7.86 34.11
CA VAL A 155 -14.48 6.72 34.63
C VAL A 155 -15.85 6.71 33.96
N ILE A 156 -16.09 5.76 33.05
CA ILE A 156 -17.43 5.51 32.52
C ILE A 156 -18.17 4.65 33.55
N MET A 157 -19.23 5.20 34.13
CA MET A 157 -20.08 4.48 35.07
C MET A 157 -21.20 3.76 34.30
N TYR A 158 -21.23 2.44 34.41
CA TYR A 158 -22.38 1.61 34.04
C TYR A 158 -23.30 1.47 35.26
N PRO A 159 -24.57 1.09 35.06
CA PRO A 159 -25.48 0.76 36.16
C PRO A 159 -24.89 -0.26 37.16
N ASN A 160 -23.99 -1.12 36.69
CA ASN A 160 -23.38 -2.21 37.46
C ASN A 160 -21.91 -1.95 37.86
N GLY A 161 -21.37 -0.74 37.67
CA GLY A 161 -20.00 -0.40 38.10
C GLY A 161 -19.16 0.33 37.06
N ARG A 162 -17.85 0.41 37.30
CA ARG A 162 -16.91 1.11 36.42
C ARG A 162 -16.60 0.28 35.18
N PHE A 163 -16.66 0.90 34.00
CA PHE A 163 -16.23 0.27 32.77
C PHE A 163 -14.70 0.16 32.72
N PRO A 164 -14.13 -1.04 32.59
CA PRO A 164 -12.68 -1.23 32.56
C PRO A 164 -12.01 -0.49 31.39
N THR A 165 -10.91 0.21 31.66
CA THR A 165 -10.13 0.93 30.63
C THR A 165 -9.64 0.00 29.52
N PHE A 166 -9.24 -1.23 29.86
CA PHE A 166 -8.78 -2.20 28.86
C PHE A 166 -9.88 -2.58 27.86
N LEU A 167 -11.14 -2.65 28.29
CA LEU A 167 -12.26 -2.93 27.38
C LEU A 167 -12.52 -1.75 26.44
N LYS A 168 -12.34 -0.51 26.90
CA LYS A 168 -12.44 0.65 26.03
C LYS A 168 -11.41 0.63 24.92
N GLN A 169 -10.16 0.34 25.28
CA GLN A 169 -9.05 0.21 24.34
C GLN A 169 -9.32 -0.89 23.33
N MET A 170 -9.74 -2.07 23.80
CA MET A 170 -10.11 -3.19 22.94
C MET A 170 -11.25 -2.85 21.97
N TYR A 171 -12.35 -2.27 22.46
CA TYR A 171 -13.48 -1.87 21.62
C TYR A 171 -13.09 -0.79 20.62
N PHE A 172 -12.34 0.22 21.05
CA PHE A 172 -11.84 1.24 20.17
C PHE A 172 -10.95 0.65 19.07
N SER A 173 -10.01 -0.23 19.41
CA SER A 173 -9.11 -0.87 18.44
C SER A 173 -9.91 -1.68 17.41
N ASN A 174 -10.82 -2.55 17.87
CA ASN A 174 -11.63 -3.38 16.98
C ASN A 174 -12.55 -2.54 16.09
N ASN A 175 -13.20 -1.52 16.65
CA ASN A 175 -14.08 -0.65 15.90
C ASN A 175 -13.30 0.21 14.91
N SER A 176 -12.08 0.65 15.26
CA SER A 176 -11.20 1.39 14.35
C SER A 176 -10.79 0.56 13.14
N GLU A 177 -10.40 -0.69 13.37
CA GLU A 177 -10.07 -1.62 12.29
C GLU A 177 -11.29 -1.86 11.38
N HIS A 178 -12.47 -2.04 11.99
CA HIS A 178 -13.72 -2.19 11.24
C HIS A 178 -14.00 -0.97 10.35
N ILE A 179 -13.97 0.24 10.92
CA ILE A 179 -14.20 1.51 10.18
C ILE A 179 -13.26 1.61 8.97
N VAL A 180 -11.98 1.28 9.14
CA VAL A 180 -10.99 1.35 8.05
C VAL A 180 -11.31 0.33 6.96
N LYS A 181 -11.71 -0.90 7.31
CA LYS A 181 -12.16 -1.89 6.33
C LYS A 181 -13.38 -1.40 5.55
N LEU A 182 -14.32 -0.78 6.23
CA LEU A 182 -15.48 -0.19 5.56
C LEU A 182 -15.07 0.88 4.56
N GLU A 183 -14.18 1.78 4.96
CA GLU A 183 -13.70 2.82 4.07
C GLU A 183 -12.90 2.27 2.88
N GLN A 184 -12.10 1.22 3.08
CA GLN A 184 -11.42 0.53 1.98
C GLN A 184 -12.41 -0.02 0.95
N ILE A 185 -13.50 -0.65 1.40
CA ILE A 185 -14.59 -1.12 0.52
C ILE A 185 -15.23 0.07 -0.21
N SER A 186 -15.49 1.16 0.50
CA SER A 186 -16.04 2.40 -0.09
C SER A 186 -15.14 2.95 -1.19
N ARG A 187 -13.85 3.13 -0.90
CA ARG A 187 -12.83 3.63 -1.84
C ARG A 187 -12.68 2.70 -3.03
N PHE A 188 -12.71 1.39 -2.82
CA PHE A 188 -12.67 0.42 -3.91
C PHE A 188 -13.86 0.58 -4.86
N LYS A 189 -15.09 0.64 -4.34
CA LYS A 189 -16.30 0.88 -5.13
C LYS A 189 -16.26 2.24 -5.83
N PHE A 190 -15.77 3.29 -5.17
CA PHE A 190 -15.62 4.61 -5.77
C PHE A 190 -14.59 4.62 -6.92
N ASN A 191 -13.42 4.00 -6.73
CA ASN A 191 -12.40 3.89 -7.76
C ASN A 191 -12.93 3.14 -9.00
N MET A 192 -13.71 2.08 -8.79
CA MET A 192 -14.39 1.36 -9.86
C MET A 192 -15.35 2.26 -10.65
N ILE A 193 -16.15 3.09 -9.96
CA ILE A 193 -17.02 4.09 -10.60
C ILE A 193 -16.20 5.11 -11.40
N GLN A 194 -15.09 5.61 -10.83
CA GLN A 194 -14.21 6.56 -11.52
C GLN A 194 -13.58 5.95 -12.77
N SER A 195 -13.08 4.72 -12.69
CA SER A 195 -12.53 4.00 -13.84
C SER A 195 -13.57 3.78 -14.94
N LEU A 196 -14.80 3.37 -14.57
CA LEU A 196 -15.91 3.25 -15.52
C LEU A 196 -16.26 4.60 -16.16
N SER A 197 -16.32 5.67 -15.37
CA SER A 197 -16.59 7.02 -15.88
C SER A 197 -15.50 7.52 -16.84
N GLN A 198 -14.23 7.27 -16.54
CA GLN A 198 -13.12 7.61 -17.42
C GLN A 198 -13.16 6.81 -18.72
N CYS A 199 -13.47 5.50 -18.64
CA CYS A 199 -13.66 4.65 -19.80
C CYS A 199 -14.77 5.19 -20.72
N MET A 200 -15.93 5.56 -20.14
CA MET A 200 -17.01 6.18 -20.91
C MET A 200 -16.59 7.47 -21.59
N LYS A 201 -15.87 8.37 -20.90
CA LYS A 201 -15.38 9.63 -21.50
C LYS A 201 -14.48 9.38 -22.71
N ILE A 202 -13.59 8.39 -22.62
CA ILE A 202 -12.72 7.99 -23.74
C ILE A 202 -13.57 7.48 -24.90
N LEU A 203 -14.48 6.55 -24.65
CA LEU A 203 -15.36 5.97 -25.67
C LEU A 203 -16.29 7.00 -26.33
N TRP A 204 -16.70 8.03 -25.59
CA TRP A 204 -17.53 9.11 -26.13
C TRP A 204 -16.71 10.12 -26.94
N GLY A 205 -15.45 10.32 -26.59
CA GLY A 205 -14.53 11.18 -27.33
C GLY A 205 -14.01 10.56 -28.63
N MET A 206 -14.09 9.24 -28.79
CA MET A 206 -13.67 8.55 -30.02
C MET A 206 -14.61 8.87 -31.20
N PRO A 207 -14.07 9.21 -32.39
CA PRO A 207 -14.85 9.30 -33.62
C PRO A 207 -15.64 8.01 -33.90
N ALA A 208 -16.85 8.13 -34.42
CA ALA A 208 -17.72 6.97 -34.66
C ALA A 208 -17.05 5.90 -35.54
N SER A 209 -16.32 6.32 -36.58
CA SER A 209 -15.54 5.42 -37.45
C SER A 209 -14.47 4.63 -36.69
N GLU A 210 -13.80 5.23 -35.71
CA GLU A 210 -12.75 4.57 -34.95
C GLU A 210 -13.31 3.61 -33.89
N ARG A 211 -14.52 3.84 -33.39
CA ARG A 211 -15.17 2.96 -32.39
C ARG A 211 -15.55 1.59 -32.94
N CYS A 212 -15.93 1.52 -34.22
CA CYS A 212 -16.27 0.26 -34.88
C CYS A 212 -15.03 -0.62 -35.13
N HIS A 213 -13.84 -0.01 -35.22
CA HIS A 213 -12.58 -0.69 -35.55
C HIS A 213 -11.62 -0.85 -34.37
N SER A 214 -11.89 -0.17 -33.25
CA SER A 214 -11.12 -0.32 -32.02
C SER A 214 -11.67 -1.47 -31.19
N PHE A 215 -10.79 -2.35 -30.72
CA PHE A 215 -11.14 -3.50 -29.88
C PHE A 215 -10.51 -3.37 -28.50
N VAL A 216 -11.30 -3.69 -27.47
CA VAL A 216 -10.85 -3.75 -26.09
C VAL A 216 -10.66 -5.21 -25.71
N ARG A 217 -9.45 -5.54 -25.22
CA ARG A 217 -9.14 -6.87 -24.73
C ARG A 217 -9.79 -7.08 -23.36
N HIS A 218 -10.65 -8.07 -23.25
CA HIS A 218 -11.22 -8.51 -21.98
C HIS A 218 -10.50 -9.79 -21.51
N ARG A 219 -10.05 -9.86 -20.26
CA ARG A 219 -9.56 -11.14 -19.70
C ARG A 219 -10.76 -12.06 -19.48
N LYS A 220 -10.78 -13.24 -20.10
CA LYS A 220 -11.60 -14.36 -19.62
C LYS A 220 -10.77 -15.13 -18.61
N TYR A 221 -11.31 -15.36 -17.41
CA TYR A 221 -10.80 -16.44 -16.57
C TYR A 221 -11.24 -17.76 -17.19
N GLU A 222 -10.29 -18.67 -17.39
CA GLU A 222 -10.62 -20.06 -17.70
C GLU A 222 -11.25 -20.67 -16.45
N TYR A 223 -12.59 -20.71 -16.43
CA TYR A 223 -13.33 -21.47 -15.45
C TYR A 223 -12.97 -22.95 -15.62
N THR A 224 -12.55 -23.58 -14.53
CA THR A 224 -12.35 -25.02 -14.52
C THR A 224 -13.71 -25.71 -14.70
N ASN A 225 -13.73 -26.95 -15.18
CA ASN A 225 -15.00 -27.66 -15.41
C ASN A 225 -15.85 -27.81 -14.14
N SER A 226 -15.23 -27.82 -12.93
CA SER A 226 -16.00 -27.84 -11.68
C SER A 226 -16.76 -26.53 -11.45
N ASP A 227 -16.18 -25.38 -11.82
CA ASP A 227 -16.83 -24.07 -11.65
C ASP A 227 -18.07 -23.93 -12.55
N LYS A 228 -18.11 -24.64 -13.70
CA LYS A 228 -19.24 -24.63 -14.63
C LYS A 228 -20.42 -25.48 -14.16
N GLU A 229 -20.15 -26.62 -13.53
CA GLU A 229 -21.19 -27.51 -13.01
C GLU A 229 -21.91 -26.89 -11.80
N ASP A 230 -21.15 -26.26 -10.88
CA ASP A 230 -21.70 -25.55 -9.72
C ASP A 230 -22.62 -24.38 -10.13
N MET A 231 -22.25 -23.63 -11.17
CA MET A 231 -23.07 -22.56 -11.73
C MET A 231 -24.40 -23.06 -12.32
N GLN A 232 -24.39 -24.19 -13.04
CA GLN A 232 -25.62 -24.75 -13.63
C GLN A 232 -26.61 -25.24 -12.58
N VAL A 233 -26.12 -25.75 -11.45
CA VAL A 233 -26.96 -26.18 -10.31
C VAL A 233 -27.63 -24.97 -9.66
N HIS A 234 -26.92 -23.86 -9.50
CA HIS A 234 -27.45 -22.65 -8.86
C HIS A 234 -28.49 -21.91 -9.72
N LEU A 235 -28.32 -21.93 -11.05
CA LEU A 235 -29.23 -21.26 -11.99
C LEU A 235 -30.55 -22.02 -12.22
N ARG A 236 -30.59 -23.35 -12.03
CA ARG A 236 -31.85 -24.12 -12.12
C ARG A 236 -32.82 -23.84 -10.96
N GLY A 237 -32.32 -23.31 -9.84
CA GLY A 237 -33.14 -23.03 -8.65
C GLY A 237 -33.81 -21.66 -8.64
N LYS A 238 -33.40 -20.73 -9.52
CA LYS A 238 -33.99 -19.39 -9.64
C LYS A 238 -34.63 -19.29 -11.02
N ASN A 239 -35.94 -19.09 -11.07
CA ASN A 239 -36.73 -18.76 -12.29
C ASN A 239 -36.34 -17.38 -12.86
N LEU A 240 -35.04 -17.09 -12.97
CA LEU A 240 -34.51 -16.00 -13.75
C LEU A 240 -34.42 -16.52 -15.18
N GLY A 241 -35.17 -15.89 -16.10
CA GLY A 241 -35.21 -16.27 -17.50
C GLY A 241 -33.80 -16.61 -18.01
N VAL A 242 -33.66 -17.85 -18.51
CA VAL A 242 -32.41 -18.40 -19.00
C VAL A 242 -31.84 -17.44 -20.04
N PHE A 243 -30.77 -16.72 -19.69
CA PHE A 243 -29.91 -16.10 -20.68
C PHE A 243 -29.35 -17.22 -21.55
N ASN A 244 -29.88 -17.36 -22.77
CA ASN A 244 -29.37 -18.31 -23.73
C ASN A 244 -28.04 -17.78 -24.30
N LEU A 245 -26.96 -17.92 -23.52
CA LEU A 245 -25.58 -17.60 -23.91
C LEU A 245 -25.06 -18.48 -25.05
N ALA A 246 -25.85 -19.45 -25.52
CA ALA A 246 -25.51 -20.37 -26.59
C ALA A 246 -25.63 -19.76 -28.00
N ASP A 247 -26.44 -18.71 -28.20
CA ASP A 247 -26.76 -18.20 -29.54
C ASP A 247 -25.76 -17.14 -30.06
N THR A 248 -24.62 -16.92 -29.39
CA THR A 248 -23.62 -15.91 -29.80
C THR A 248 -22.26 -16.48 -30.22
N TYR A 249 -22.09 -17.80 -30.29
CA TYR A 249 -20.80 -18.42 -30.61
C TYR A 249 -20.86 -19.35 -31.83
N SER A 250 -20.93 -18.75 -33.02
CA SER A 250 -20.48 -19.40 -34.25
C SER A 250 -19.51 -18.51 -35.03
N TRP A 251 -18.35 -18.23 -34.44
CA TRP A 251 -17.16 -17.80 -35.19
C TRP A 251 -16.04 -18.78 -34.85
N GLN A 252 -15.63 -19.54 -35.87
CA GLN A 252 -14.58 -20.55 -35.76
C GLN A 252 -13.22 -19.89 -35.46
N GLN A 253 -12.70 -20.21 -34.27
CA GLN A 253 -11.31 -20.43 -33.87
C GLN A 253 -10.18 -19.94 -34.79
N THR A 254 -9.51 -18.86 -34.37
CA THR A 254 -8.06 -18.91 -34.09
C THR A 254 -7.81 -18.33 -32.69
N GLY A 255 -6.96 -18.98 -31.89
CA GLY A 255 -6.95 -18.97 -30.42
C GLY A 255 -6.67 -17.67 -29.65
N ALA A 256 -6.71 -16.49 -30.28
CA ALA A 256 -6.46 -15.20 -29.61
C ALA A 256 -7.61 -14.18 -29.76
N GLU A 257 -8.52 -14.37 -30.72
CA GLU A 257 -9.55 -13.38 -31.09
C GLU A 257 -10.84 -13.46 -30.25
N GLN A 258 -11.00 -14.49 -29.41
CA GLN A 258 -12.22 -14.71 -28.62
C GLN A 258 -12.40 -13.76 -27.42
N TYR A 259 -11.56 -12.73 -27.31
CA TYR A 259 -11.43 -11.88 -26.13
C TYR A 259 -11.50 -10.38 -26.42
N LEU A 260 -12.01 -10.02 -27.60
CA LEU A 260 -12.07 -8.65 -28.07
C LEU A 260 -13.54 -8.21 -28.14
N ILE A 261 -13.89 -7.19 -27.35
CA ILE A 261 -15.16 -6.47 -27.51
C ILE A 261 -14.88 -5.18 -28.28
N SER A 262 -15.69 -4.84 -29.28
CA SER A 262 -15.50 -3.56 -29.97
C SER A 262 -15.77 -2.40 -29.00
N ALA A 263 -15.06 -1.29 -29.18
CA ALA A 263 -15.25 -0.07 -28.39
C ALA A 263 -16.70 0.43 -28.50
N GLU A 264 -17.32 0.27 -29.67
CA GLU A 264 -18.74 0.52 -29.86
C GLU A 264 -19.61 -0.40 -28.99
N ARG A 265 -19.41 -1.72 -29.01
CA ARG A 265 -20.23 -2.64 -28.19
C ARG A 265 -20.04 -2.39 -26.69
N LEU A 266 -18.82 -2.07 -26.25
CA LEU A 266 -18.54 -1.69 -24.87
C LEU A 266 -19.28 -0.38 -24.50
N LYS A 267 -19.25 0.62 -25.38
CA LYS A 267 -20.02 1.85 -25.22
C LYS A 267 -21.52 1.55 -25.10
N TRP A 268 -22.08 0.69 -25.95
CA TRP A 268 -23.49 0.27 -25.87
C TRP A 268 -23.83 -0.39 -24.52
N LEU A 269 -22.97 -1.26 -23.99
CA LEU A 269 -23.15 -1.89 -22.68
C LEU A 269 -23.08 -0.88 -21.52
N LEU A 270 -22.20 0.12 -21.63
CA LEU A 270 -22.04 1.17 -20.62
C LEU A 270 -23.18 2.20 -20.68
N ASP A 271 -23.64 2.54 -21.89
CA ASP A 271 -24.72 3.51 -22.14
C ASP A 271 -26.11 2.92 -21.88
N GLY A 272 -26.24 1.58 -21.76
CA GLY A 272 -27.51 0.90 -21.48
C GLY A 272 -28.52 1.06 -22.62
N MET A 273 -28.05 1.17 -23.87
CA MET A 273 -28.93 1.40 -25.02
C MET A 273 -29.61 0.08 -25.44
N ASN A 274 -30.87 -0.10 -25.01
CA ASN A 274 -31.83 -1.00 -25.63
C ASN A 274 -33.11 -0.16 -25.82
N GLU A 275 -33.66 -0.13 -27.04
CA GLU A 275 -34.71 0.84 -27.41
C GLU A 275 -36.04 0.66 -26.67
N ASP A 276 -36.31 -0.51 -26.04
CA ASP A 276 -37.65 -0.82 -25.52
C ASP A 276 -37.75 -1.32 -24.05
N ALA A 277 -36.67 -1.57 -23.30
CA ALA A 277 -36.86 -2.10 -21.94
C ALA A 277 -35.70 -1.86 -20.97
N HIS A 278 -36.05 -1.24 -19.83
CA HIS A 278 -35.38 -1.20 -18.53
C HIS A 278 -34.23 -2.22 -18.30
N GLN A 279 -33.01 -1.89 -18.72
CA GLN A 279 -31.82 -2.65 -18.33
C GLN A 279 -30.68 -1.72 -17.92
N ASP A 280 -30.60 -1.50 -16.60
CA ASP A 280 -29.40 -1.38 -15.77
C ASP A 280 -28.07 -1.08 -16.48
N PHE A 281 -27.97 0.16 -16.95
CA PHE A 281 -26.75 0.90 -17.26
C PHE A 281 -25.63 0.63 -16.24
N LEU A 282 -24.53 -0.02 -16.65
CA LEU A 282 -23.49 -0.51 -15.74
C LEU A 282 -22.96 0.58 -14.79
N LEU A 283 -22.64 1.77 -15.30
CA LEU A 283 -22.14 2.87 -14.46
C LEU A 283 -23.19 3.29 -13.42
N GLN A 284 -24.44 3.43 -13.82
CA GLN A 284 -25.54 3.84 -12.96
C GLN A 284 -25.90 2.71 -11.97
N THR A 285 -25.83 1.45 -12.37
CA THR A 285 -26.00 0.26 -11.51
C THR A 285 -24.92 0.21 -10.46
N VAL A 286 -23.64 0.35 -10.83
CA VAL A 286 -22.53 0.38 -9.87
C VAL A 286 -22.64 1.60 -8.95
N THR A 287 -23.06 2.76 -9.48
CA THR A 287 -23.29 3.98 -8.69
C THR A 287 -24.45 3.82 -7.71
N ASN A 288 -25.57 3.24 -8.14
CA ASN A 288 -26.71 2.94 -7.28
C ASN A 288 -26.32 1.92 -6.21
N HIS A 289 -25.62 0.85 -6.58
CA HIS A 289 -25.14 -0.14 -5.64
C HIS A 289 -24.16 0.45 -4.61
N HIS A 290 -23.27 1.35 -5.02
CA HIS A 290 -22.41 2.09 -4.08
C HIS A 290 -23.22 3.03 -3.18
N ARG A 291 -24.20 3.76 -3.73
CA ARG A 291 -25.11 4.61 -2.95
C ARG A 291 -25.91 3.81 -1.93
N ASP A 292 -26.44 2.66 -2.32
CA ASP A 292 -27.17 1.76 -1.44
C ASP A 292 -26.26 1.19 -0.36
N TRP A 293 -25.04 0.80 -0.74
CA TRP A 293 -24.00 0.42 0.21
C TRP A 293 -23.73 1.54 1.25
N MET A 294 -23.59 2.78 0.79
CA MET A 294 -23.39 3.95 1.65
C MET A 294 -24.60 4.19 2.57
N ASN A 295 -25.82 4.11 2.05
CA ASN A 295 -27.04 4.47 2.76
C ASN A 295 -27.53 3.41 3.74
N TYR A 296 -27.39 2.13 3.39
CA TYR A 296 -27.95 1.01 4.16
C TYR A 296 -26.94 0.31 5.05
N TYR A 297 -25.64 0.46 4.79
CA TYR A 297 -24.58 -0.26 5.50
C TYR A 297 -23.59 0.68 6.16
N PHE A 298 -22.88 1.48 5.34
CA PHE A 298 -21.80 2.33 5.85
C PHE A 298 -22.31 3.43 6.78
N GLY A 299 -23.24 4.25 6.29
CA GLY A 299 -23.80 5.39 6.99
C GLY A 299 -24.45 5.02 8.32
N PRO A 300 -25.37 4.03 8.37
CA PRO A 300 -25.99 3.58 9.61
C PRO A 300 -24.98 3.09 10.65
N CYS A 301 -24.00 2.26 10.24
CA CYS A 301 -22.97 1.78 11.17
C CYS A 301 -22.11 2.92 11.71
N LEU A 302 -21.61 3.81 10.84
CA LEU A 302 -20.82 4.95 11.29
C LEU A 302 -21.63 5.87 12.21
N LYS A 303 -22.89 6.13 11.88
CA LYS A 303 -23.80 6.93 12.73
C LYS A 303 -23.99 6.28 14.09
N LYS A 304 -24.10 4.96 14.15
CA LYS A 304 -24.21 4.21 15.40
C LYS A 304 -22.94 4.28 16.23
N LEU A 305 -21.77 4.01 15.62
CA LEU A 305 -20.47 4.06 16.30
C LEU A 305 -20.10 5.47 16.77
N SER A 306 -20.49 6.52 16.03
CA SER A 306 -20.30 7.92 16.42
C SER A 306 -21.34 8.43 17.42
N SER A 307 -22.40 7.66 17.69
CA SER A 307 -23.44 8.11 18.60
C SER A 307 -22.91 8.21 20.04
N SER A 308 -23.42 9.20 20.76
CA SER A 308 -23.03 9.43 22.13
C SER A 308 -23.56 8.33 23.05
N ARG A 309 -22.74 7.88 24.01
CA ARG A 309 -23.17 6.98 25.09
C ARG A 309 -22.60 7.48 26.40
N TYR A 310 -23.39 7.46 27.47
CA TYR A 310 -22.98 7.91 28.80
C TYR A 310 -22.42 9.34 28.83
N GLY A 311 -22.95 10.25 28.00
CA GLY A 311 -22.50 11.64 27.91
C GLY A 311 -21.19 11.85 27.18
N ILE A 312 -20.64 10.82 26.52
CA ILE A 312 -19.40 10.91 25.73
C ILE A 312 -19.77 10.89 24.24
N GLN A 313 -19.38 11.92 23.49
CA GLN A 313 -19.53 11.95 22.03
C GLN A 313 -18.67 10.85 21.40
N GLY A 314 -19.22 10.11 20.43
CA GLY A 314 -18.57 8.89 19.94
C GLY A 314 -18.52 7.77 20.99
N GLY A 315 -19.26 7.87 22.09
CA GLY A 315 -19.21 6.94 23.21
C GLY A 315 -19.41 5.47 22.80
N MET A 316 -20.23 5.19 21.77
CA MET A 316 -20.43 3.82 21.26
C MET A 316 -19.14 3.20 20.70
N LEU A 317 -18.23 4.01 20.15
CA LEU A 317 -16.92 3.56 19.66
C LEU A 317 -16.08 2.92 20.76
N PHE A 318 -16.27 3.32 22.02
CA PHE A 318 -15.48 2.89 23.17
C PHE A 318 -16.20 1.93 24.11
N THR A 319 -17.52 1.78 23.97
CA THR A 319 -18.37 1.15 25.01
C THR A 319 -19.07 -0.12 24.55
N SER A 320 -18.92 -0.48 23.28
CA SER A 320 -19.55 -1.64 22.66
C SER A 320 -18.77 -2.06 21.43
N HIS A 321 -18.69 -3.36 21.20
CA HIS A 321 -18.13 -3.90 19.97
C HIS A 321 -19.07 -3.60 18.79
N TRP A 322 -18.54 -3.34 17.60
CA TRP A 322 -19.37 -3.09 16.41
C TRP A 322 -20.35 -4.23 16.12
N MET A 323 -19.98 -5.47 16.45
CA MET A 323 -20.85 -6.65 16.29
C MET A 323 -22.07 -6.67 17.25
N GLU A 324 -22.09 -5.82 18.27
CA GLU A 324 -23.24 -5.70 19.17
C GLU A 324 -24.33 -4.79 18.58
N HIS A 325 -24.06 -4.14 17.44
CA HIS A 325 -25.00 -3.22 16.79
C HIS A 325 -25.53 -3.80 15.50
N ASP A 326 -26.85 -3.94 15.42
CA ASP A 326 -27.54 -4.42 14.22
C ASP A 326 -27.19 -3.57 12.99
N GLU A 327 -26.99 -2.26 13.16
CA GLU A 327 -26.61 -1.35 12.07
C GLU A 327 -25.23 -1.67 11.47
N CYS A 328 -24.32 -2.23 12.26
CA CYS A 328 -22.98 -2.62 11.82
C CYS A 328 -22.90 -4.10 11.41
N ASN A 329 -23.72 -4.96 12.01
CA ASN A 329 -23.80 -6.38 11.67
C ASN A 329 -24.24 -6.61 10.23
N LYS A 330 -24.97 -5.68 9.61
CA LYS A 330 -25.34 -5.81 8.20
C LYS A 330 -24.14 -5.92 7.26
N ILE A 331 -22.95 -5.49 7.70
CA ILE A 331 -21.74 -5.51 6.87
C ILE A 331 -21.05 -6.89 6.89
N THR A 332 -21.23 -7.73 7.91
CA THR A 332 -20.76 -9.12 7.83
C THR A 332 -21.41 -9.87 6.67
N CYS A 333 -22.56 -9.38 6.22
CA CYS A 333 -23.26 -9.88 5.05
C CYS A 333 -22.75 -9.38 3.69
N LEU A 334 -21.68 -8.59 3.70
CA LEU A 334 -21.00 -8.15 2.49
C LEU A 334 -19.70 -8.94 2.27
N MET A 335 -19.39 -9.90 3.14
CA MET A 335 -18.39 -10.91 2.84
C MET A 335 -18.86 -11.66 1.58
N GLU A 336 -17.92 -12.00 0.70
CA GLU A 336 -18.20 -12.55 -0.64
C GLU A 336 -19.15 -13.76 -0.64
N THR A 337 -19.30 -14.42 0.50
CA THR A 337 -20.08 -15.65 0.65
C THR A 337 -21.42 -15.42 1.32
N ALA A 338 -21.87 -14.17 1.48
CA ALA A 338 -23.11 -13.86 2.20
C ALA A 338 -24.13 -13.19 1.27
N TYR A 339 -25.40 -13.58 1.38
CA TYR A 339 -26.51 -12.87 0.76
C TYR A 339 -27.61 -12.57 1.76
N TRP A 340 -28.41 -11.56 1.41
CA TRP A 340 -29.60 -11.16 2.15
C TRP A 340 -30.81 -11.95 1.70
N ASP A 341 -31.40 -12.70 2.62
CA ASP A 341 -32.74 -13.25 2.48
C ASP A 341 -33.66 -12.54 3.47
N SER A 342 -34.58 -11.70 2.97
CA SER A 342 -35.70 -11.16 3.74
C SER A 342 -35.33 -10.70 5.18
N ASP A 343 -34.30 -9.83 5.27
CA ASP A 343 -33.71 -9.25 6.50
C ASP A 343 -32.77 -10.15 7.32
N LYS A 344 -32.45 -11.35 6.86
CA LYS A 344 -31.43 -12.21 7.47
C LYS A 344 -30.22 -12.35 6.58
N CYS A 345 -29.07 -12.14 7.19
CA CYS A 345 -27.81 -12.46 6.57
C CYS A 345 -27.58 -13.97 6.60
N THR A 346 -27.54 -14.60 5.43
CA THR A 346 -27.20 -16.01 5.32
C THR A 346 -25.81 -16.14 4.71
N LEU A 347 -24.88 -16.73 5.48
CA LEU A 347 -23.59 -17.16 4.95
C LEU A 347 -23.84 -18.40 4.08
N VAL A 348 -23.75 -18.24 2.76
CA VAL A 348 -23.55 -19.34 1.84
C VAL A 348 -22.15 -19.86 2.10
N GLN A 349 -21.99 -21.18 2.12
CA GLN A 349 -20.63 -21.71 1.96
C GLN A 349 -20.15 -21.32 0.55
N PRO A 350 -18.97 -20.72 0.41
CA PRO A 350 -18.47 -20.28 -0.89
C PRO A 350 -18.47 -21.45 -1.87
N THR A 351 -19.16 -21.30 -2.98
CA THR A 351 -18.66 -21.83 -4.26
C THR A 351 -17.87 -20.72 -4.94
N ARG A 352 -16.88 -21.12 -5.75
CA ARG A 352 -15.59 -20.42 -5.92
C ARG A 352 -15.60 -19.13 -6.76
N THR A 353 -16.75 -18.55 -7.10
CA THR A 353 -16.87 -17.66 -8.29
C THR A 353 -17.82 -16.47 -8.15
N ASP A 354 -17.67 -15.62 -7.11
CA ASP A 354 -18.53 -14.43 -6.95
C ASP A 354 -17.86 -13.09 -7.31
N TRP A 355 -18.21 -12.61 -8.51
CA TRP A 355 -18.45 -11.24 -9.04
C TRP A 355 -17.58 -10.02 -8.70
N ILE A 356 -16.74 -9.99 -7.66
CA ILE A 356 -15.82 -8.86 -7.39
C ILE A 356 -14.68 -8.82 -8.44
N THR A 357 -14.29 -9.98 -8.98
CA THR A 357 -13.34 -10.13 -10.09
C THR A 357 -13.88 -9.58 -11.42
N LEU A 358 -15.20 -9.43 -11.55
CA LEU A 358 -15.89 -9.00 -12.78
C LEU A 358 -15.91 -7.48 -12.97
N THR A 359 -15.53 -6.69 -11.96
CA THR A 359 -15.48 -5.22 -12.10
C THR A 359 -14.06 -4.67 -12.15
N GLN A 360 -13.07 -5.39 -11.59
CA GLN A 360 -11.65 -5.06 -11.76
C GLN A 360 -11.13 -5.32 -13.19
N SER A 361 -11.80 -6.20 -13.95
CA SER A 361 -11.35 -6.68 -15.26
C SER A 361 -11.88 -5.89 -16.47
N PHE A 362 -12.91 -5.05 -16.29
CA PHE A 362 -13.53 -4.33 -17.41
C PHE A 362 -13.02 -2.90 -17.62
N CYS A 363 -12.19 -2.35 -16.72
CA CYS A 363 -11.72 -0.96 -16.81
C CYS A 363 -10.23 -0.72 -16.50
N MET A 364 -9.41 -1.76 -16.41
CA MET A 364 -7.96 -1.59 -16.49
C MET A 364 -7.45 -2.23 -17.78
N PRO A 365 -7.41 -1.50 -18.90
CA PRO A 365 -6.47 -1.87 -19.95
C PRO A 365 -5.06 -1.73 -19.36
N GLU A 366 -4.27 -2.80 -19.38
CA GLU A 366 -2.85 -2.61 -19.54
C GLU A 366 -2.69 -1.83 -20.85
N ILE A 367 -2.41 -0.53 -20.75
CA ILE A 367 -1.77 0.18 -21.87
C ILE A 367 -0.43 -0.54 -21.98
N GLY A 368 -0.33 -1.44 -22.96
CA GLY A 368 0.87 -2.24 -23.19
C GLY A 368 2.08 -1.33 -23.16
N GLY A 369 2.87 -1.48 -22.10
CA GLY A 369 4.22 -0.95 -22.06
C GLY A 369 4.98 -1.56 -23.22
N THR A 370 5.65 -0.69 -23.95
CA THR A 370 6.57 -1.00 -25.04
C THR A 370 7.50 -2.16 -24.68
N SER A 371 7.18 -3.37 -25.13
CA SER A 371 8.22 -4.24 -25.66
C SER A 371 8.30 -3.91 -27.15
N GLU A 372 9.49 -3.54 -27.59
CA GLU A 372 9.87 -3.36 -28.98
C GLU A 372 9.16 -4.38 -29.89
N ASP A 373 8.19 -3.90 -30.66
CA ASP A 373 7.90 -4.35 -32.02
C ASP A 373 6.82 -3.42 -32.59
N THR A 374 7.31 -2.39 -33.28
CA THR A 374 6.55 -1.60 -34.23
C THR A 374 5.85 -2.50 -35.25
N TYR A 375 4.53 -2.61 -35.15
CA TYR A 375 3.65 -2.83 -36.30
C TYR A 375 2.44 -1.90 -36.18
N TRP A 376 2.59 -0.69 -36.73
CA TRP A 376 1.44 0.05 -37.23
C TRP A 376 0.94 -0.69 -38.47
N GLY A 377 -0.03 -1.58 -38.28
CA GLY A 377 -0.76 -2.21 -39.36
C GLY A 377 -1.58 -1.15 -40.09
N THR A 378 -1.08 -0.69 -41.23
CA THR A 378 -1.80 0.13 -42.20
C THR A 378 -3.10 -0.56 -42.62
N SER A 379 -4.15 0.25 -42.79
CA SER A 379 -5.44 -0.07 -43.36
C SER A 379 -5.36 -1.09 -44.51
N ARG A 380 -6.09 -2.21 -44.40
CA ARG A 380 -6.58 -2.89 -45.59
C ARG A 380 -7.90 -2.25 -46.00
N ASN A 381 -7.86 -1.51 -47.10
CA ASN A 381 -9.07 -1.16 -47.82
C ASN A 381 -9.67 -2.45 -48.38
N CYS A 382 -10.88 -2.79 -47.96
CA CYS A 382 -11.76 -3.68 -48.70
C CYS A 382 -12.79 -2.80 -49.40
N THR A 383 -12.68 -2.72 -50.73
CA THR A 383 -13.80 -2.37 -51.63
C THR A 383 -14.92 -3.37 -51.50
#